data_AF-A0AAV1CNR9-F1
#
_entry.id   AF-A0AAV1CNR9-F1
#
_cell.length_a   1.000
_cell.length_b   1.000
_cell.length_c   1.000
_cell.angle_alpha   90.00
_cell.angle_beta   90.00
_cell.angle_gamma   90.00
#
_symmetry.space_group_name_H-M   'P 1'
#
loop_
_entity.id
_entity.type
_entity.pdbx_description
1 polymer ?
#
loop_
_entity_poly.entity_id
_entity_poly.type
_entity_poly.pdbx_seq_one_letter_code
_entity_poly.pdbx_strand_id
1 'polypeptide(L)'
;MGISSMELAVNDNGSGKKMMVAIDESETSYYALIWVLENLQESIAKSSNPLVLFMAQPPAKSGNLFGSSPGSARIFFNASPDPEFSNAVQERDRMISVGILEKAKSICNSYGICLILSPT
;
A
#
# COMPACT_ATOMS: atom_id res chain seq x y z
N MET A 1 -9.26 15.94 15.68
CA MET A 1 -9.14 15.71 14.21
C MET A 1 -9.15 14.21 14.03
N GLY A 2 -10.22 13.68 13.44
CA GLY A 2 -10.70 12.32 13.65
C GLY A 2 -9.76 11.24 13.15
N ILE A 3 -9.45 10.28 14.01
CA ILE A 3 -9.06 8.93 13.60
C ILE A 3 -10.24 8.34 12.83
N SER A 4 -10.09 8.21 11.51
CA SER A 4 -11.05 7.43 10.72
C SER A 4 -10.78 5.97 11.01
N SER A 5 -11.37 5.45 12.09
CA SER A 5 -11.46 4.02 12.36
C SER A 5 -12.21 3.38 11.18
N MET A 6 -11.48 2.76 10.26
CA MET A 6 -12.05 1.81 9.31
C MET A 6 -12.39 0.55 10.11
N GLU A 7 -13.57 0.53 10.70
CA GLU A 7 -14.16 -0.67 11.25
C GLU A 7 -14.52 -1.59 10.07
N LEU A 8 -13.66 -2.57 9.82
CA LEU A 8 -13.94 -3.65 8.89
C LEU A 8 -15.11 -4.46 9.47
N ALA A 9 -16.29 -4.31 8.86
CA ALA A 9 -17.44 -5.14 9.14
C ALA A 9 -17.08 -6.61 8.86
N VAL A 10 -16.84 -7.38 9.92
CA VAL A 10 -16.66 -8.83 9.84
C VAL A 10 -18.05 -9.46 9.86
N ASN A 11 -18.53 -9.92 8.71
CA ASN A 11 -19.58 -10.93 8.67
C ASN A 11 -18.99 -12.22 9.25
N ASP A 12 -19.43 -12.58 10.45
CA ASP A 12 -19.06 -13.83 11.12
C ASP A 12 -19.73 -15.00 10.41
N ASN A 13 -18.97 -15.62 9.50
CA ASN A 13 -19.38 -16.82 8.80
C ASN A 13 -18.26 -17.85 8.92
N GLY A 14 -17.97 -18.32 10.14
CA GLY A 14 -17.16 -19.51 10.45
C GLY A 14 -15.67 -19.51 10.03
N SER A 15 -15.23 -18.55 9.23
CA SER A 15 -13.83 -18.33 8.84
C SER A 15 -13.32 -17.11 9.60
N GLY A 16 -12.24 -17.26 10.37
CA GLY A 16 -11.71 -16.20 11.25
C GLY A 16 -11.50 -14.83 10.57
N LYS A 17 -11.23 -13.80 11.39
CA LYS A 17 -11.06 -12.41 10.91
C LYS A 17 -9.91 -12.33 9.90
N LYS A 18 -10.21 -11.78 8.71
CA LYS A 18 -9.19 -11.42 7.70
C LYS A 18 -8.68 -10.01 8.00
N MET A 19 -7.37 -9.85 8.05
CA MET A 19 -6.73 -8.57 8.32
C MET A 19 -5.79 -8.21 7.17
N MET A 20 -5.83 -6.94 6.79
CA MET A 20 -4.97 -6.37 5.76
C MET A 20 -4.37 -5.07 6.28
N VAL A 21 -3.08 -4.87 6.04
CA VAL A 21 -2.36 -3.64 6.39
C VAL A 21 -1.83 -3.02 5.11
N ALA A 22 -2.22 -1.76 4.86
CA ALA A 22 -1.69 -0.96 3.78
C ALA A 22 -0.44 -0.21 4.27
N ILE A 23 0.65 -0.29 3.49
CA ILE A 23 1.92 0.37 3.75
C ILE A 23 2.25 1.25 2.55
N ASP A 24 2.83 2.42 2.82
CA ASP A 24 3.31 3.35 1.80
C ASP A 24 4.79 3.66 2.04
N GLU A 25 5.33 4.68 1.36
CA GLU A 25 6.70 5.14 1.55
C GLU A 25 6.95 5.84 2.90
N SER A 26 5.90 6.13 3.68
CA SER A 26 6.03 6.90 4.92
C SER A 26 6.51 6.01 6.08
N GLU A 27 7.34 6.57 6.96
CA GLU A 27 7.70 5.88 8.22
C GLU A 27 6.47 5.64 9.12
N THR A 28 5.44 6.49 9.00
CA THR A 28 4.18 6.35 9.76
C THR A 28 3.46 5.04 9.46
N SER A 29 3.47 4.57 8.22
CA SER A 29 2.83 3.28 7.89
C SER A 29 3.58 2.08 8.48
N TYR A 30 4.90 2.15 8.66
CA TYR A 30 5.66 1.14 9.41
C TYR A 30 5.33 1.14 10.90
N TYR A 31 5.17 2.32 11.52
CA TYR A 31 4.70 2.39 12.91
C TYR A 31 3.29 1.80 13.06
N ALA A 32 2.41 2.01 12.10
CA ALA A 32 1.10 1.38 12.08
C ALA A 32 1.20 -0.15 11.97
N LEU A 33 2.10 -0.68 11.13
CA LEU A 33 2.38 -2.11 11.05
C LEU A 33 2.85 -2.66 12.40
N ILE A 34 3.87 -2.05 13.01
CA ILE A 34 4.41 -2.48 14.31
C ILE A 34 3.30 -2.47 15.36
N TRP A 35 2.49 -1.41 15.41
CA TRP A 35 1.37 -1.32 16.34
C TRP A 35 0.37 -2.47 16.15
N VAL A 36 0.02 -2.82 14.90
CA VAL A 36 -0.85 -3.96 14.59
C VAL A 36 -0.23 -5.27 15.09
N LEU A 37 1.07 -5.48 14.84
CA LEU A 37 1.75 -6.70 15.27
C LEU A 37 1.82 -6.82 16.79
N GLU A 38 2.00 -5.72 17.51
CA GLU A 38 2.07 -5.71 18.98
C GLU A 38 0.70 -5.89 19.64
N ASN A 39 -0.35 -5.28 19.08
CA ASN A 39 -1.66 -5.20 19.73
C ASN A 39 -2.64 -6.27 19.25
N LEU A 40 -2.48 -6.77 18.02
CA LEU A 40 -3.37 -7.74 17.40
C LEU A 40 -2.73 -9.12 17.22
N GLN A 41 -1.52 -9.35 17.75
CA GLN A 41 -0.79 -10.62 17.60
C GLN A 41 -1.65 -11.85 17.92
N GLU A 42 -2.34 -11.82 19.07
CA GLU A 42 -3.17 -12.94 19.52
C GLU A 42 -4.37 -13.16 18.60
N SER A 43 -4.96 -12.08 18.06
CA SER A 43 -6.04 -12.15 17.09
C SER A 43 -5.56 -12.69 15.74
N ILE A 44 -4.34 -12.35 15.33
CA ILE A 44 -3.68 -12.88 14.13
C ILE A 44 -3.44 -14.38 14.31
N ALA A 45 -2.87 -14.78 15.46
CA ALA A 45 -2.51 -16.18 15.75
C ALA A 45 -3.74 -17.09 15.91
N LYS A 46 -4.86 -16.58 16.44
CA LYS A 46 -6.12 -17.32 16.54
C LYS A 46 -6.86 -17.43 15.20
N SER A 47 -6.58 -16.55 14.25
CA SER A 47 -7.17 -16.62 12.91
C SER A 47 -6.42 -17.65 12.07
N SER A 48 -7.16 -18.49 11.35
CA SER A 48 -6.57 -19.37 10.34
C SER A 48 -6.13 -18.63 9.07
N ASN A 49 -6.38 -17.32 8.99
CA ASN A 49 -6.05 -16.51 7.84
C ASN A 49 -4.72 -15.77 8.05
N PRO A 50 -3.85 -15.72 7.03
CA PRO A 50 -2.62 -14.95 7.10
C PRO A 50 -2.92 -13.44 7.08
N LEU A 51 -1.99 -12.67 7.64
CA LEU A 51 -2.00 -11.22 7.51
C LEU A 51 -1.61 -10.85 6.07
N VAL A 52 -2.44 -10.04 5.42
CA VAL A 52 -2.17 -9.57 4.06
C VAL A 52 -1.48 -8.21 4.14
N LEU A 53 -0.34 -8.09 3.46
CA LEU A 53 0.37 -6.83 3.31
C LEU A 53 0.15 -6.27 1.91
N PHE A 54 -0.27 -5.02 1.85
CA PHE A 54 -0.50 -4.30 0.60
C PHE A 54 0.33 -3.03 0.56
N MET A 55 1.02 -2.77 -0.55
CA MET A 55 1.71 -1.50 -0.73
C MET A 55 0.82 -0.54 -1.52
N ALA A 56 0.49 0.59 -0.92
CA ALA A 56 -0.31 1.64 -1.54
C ALA A 56 0.56 2.44 -2.51
N GLN A 57 0.52 2.06 -3.80
CA GLN A 57 1.16 2.87 -4.83
C GLN A 57 0.38 4.16 -5.06
N PRO A 58 1.05 5.31 -5.15
CA PRO A 58 0.41 6.51 -5.68
C PRO A 58 -0.08 6.22 -7.10
N PRO A 59 -1.24 6.75 -7.51
CA PRO A 59 -1.73 6.55 -8.86
C PRO A 59 -0.66 6.98 -9.84
N ALA A 60 -0.40 6.13 -10.85
CA ALA A 60 0.55 6.43 -11.91
C ALA A 60 0.29 7.86 -12.38
N LYS A 61 1.32 8.71 -12.31
CA LYS A 61 1.29 10.06 -12.90
C LYS A 61 1.27 9.87 -14.41
N SER A 62 0.14 9.39 -14.93
CA SER A 62 -0.14 9.40 -16.35
C SER A 62 0.07 10.85 -16.78
N GLY A 63 1.05 11.07 -17.64
CA GLY A 63 1.34 12.39 -18.16
C GLY A 63 0.04 12.97 -18.70
N ASN A 64 -0.51 13.94 -17.99
CA ASN A 64 -1.60 14.78 -18.41
C ASN A 64 -2.79 14.05 -19.07
N LEU A 65 -3.49 13.17 -18.35
CA LEU A 65 -4.91 12.93 -18.63
C LEU A 65 -5.79 13.91 -17.83
N PHE A 66 -5.42 15.19 -17.84
CA PHE A 66 -6.42 16.22 -17.59
C PHE A 66 -7.39 16.18 -18.76
N GLY A 67 -8.58 15.61 -18.51
CA GLY A 67 -9.78 15.88 -19.29
C GLY A 67 -10.10 17.37 -19.18
N SER A 68 -9.33 18.20 -19.87
CA SER A 68 -9.63 19.61 -20.03
C SER A 68 -10.76 19.72 -21.03
N SER A 69 -11.83 20.41 -20.63
CA SER A 69 -12.71 21.09 -21.60
C SER A 69 -11.82 21.80 -22.62
N PRO A 70 -12.10 21.74 -23.94
CA PRO A 70 -11.16 22.04 -25.02
C PRO A 70 -10.62 23.49 -25.10
N GLY A 71 -10.78 24.32 -24.06
CA GLY A 71 -10.50 25.76 -24.10
C GLY A 71 -9.52 26.33 -23.07
N SER A 72 -8.97 25.57 -22.10
CA SER A 72 -8.13 26.24 -21.07
C SER A 72 -6.98 25.37 -20.55
N ALA A 73 -5.77 25.95 -20.57
CA ALA A 73 -4.57 25.53 -19.84
C ALA A 73 -3.61 24.47 -20.44
N ARG A 74 -3.42 24.42 -21.77
CA ARG A 74 -2.25 23.73 -22.40
C ARG A 74 -1.09 24.66 -22.77
N ILE A 75 -0.84 25.74 -22.02
CA ILE A 75 0.18 26.74 -22.41
C ILE A 75 1.41 26.75 -21.48
N PHE A 76 1.34 26.17 -20.28
CA PHE A 76 2.44 26.33 -19.31
C PHE A 76 3.24 25.07 -18.95
N PHE A 77 2.86 23.88 -19.43
CA PHE A 77 3.65 22.66 -19.20
C PHE A 77 3.65 21.75 -20.43
N ASN A 78 4.65 21.93 -21.29
CA ASN A 78 5.04 20.94 -22.29
C ASN A 78 5.88 19.85 -21.60
N ALA A 79 5.24 19.01 -20.79
CA ALA A 79 5.82 17.69 -20.54
C ALA A 79 5.43 16.83 -21.75
N SER A 80 6.34 16.65 -22.71
CA SER A 80 6.17 15.63 -23.73
C SER A 80 5.99 14.28 -23.03
N PRO A 81 5.10 13.39 -23.50
CA PRO A 81 5.09 12.00 -23.07
C PRO A 81 6.37 11.36 -23.62
N ASP A 82 7.48 11.54 -22.92
CA ASP A 82 8.71 10.84 -23.19
C ASP A 82 8.55 9.42 -22.61
N PRO A 83 8.45 8.39 -23.48
CA PRO A 83 8.28 7.01 -23.02
C PRO A 83 9.46 6.53 -22.16
N GLU A 84 10.67 7.07 -22.36
CA GLU A 84 11.82 6.76 -21.50
C GLU A 84 11.63 7.32 -20.09
N PHE A 85 11.08 8.53 -19.98
CA PHE A 85 10.76 9.13 -18.69
C PHE A 85 9.68 8.35 -17.94
N SER A 86 8.60 7.95 -18.61
CA SER A 86 7.55 7.15 -17.97
C SER A 86 8.04 5.77 -17.53
N ASN A 87 8.89 5.11 -18.34
CA ASN A 87 9.50 3.83 -17.99
C ASN A 87 10.46 3.97 -16.80
N ALA A 88 11.27 5.04 -16.77
CA ALA A 88 12.19 5.30 -15.66
C ALA A 88 11.46 5.59 -14.34
N VAL A 89 10.30 6.27 -14.39
CA VAL A 89 9.45 6.48 -13.20
C VAL A 89 8.85 5.15 -12.74
N GLN A 90 8.26 4.36 -13.65
CA GLN A 90 7.67 3.07 -13.32
C GLN A 90 8.68 2.09 -12.71
N GLU A 91 9.90 2.01 -13.26
CA GLU A 91 10.94 1.13 -12.72
C GLU A 91 11.42 1.59 -11.34
N ARG A 92 11.53 2.91 -11.12
CA ARG A 92 11.82 3.44 -9.79
C ARG A 92 10.74 3.10 -8.77
N ASP A 93 9.47 3.31 -9.13
CA ASP A 93 8.34 3.02 -8.26
C ASP A 93 8.31 1.52 -7.92
N ARG A 94 8.60 0.64 -8.90
CA ARG A 94 8.74 -0.80 -8.69
C ARG A 94 9.88 -1.14 -7.71
N MET A 95 11.07 -0.55 -7.88
CA MET A 95 12.19 -0.80 -6.97
C MET A 95 11.88 -0.35 -5.53
N ILE A 96 11.24 0.82 -5.37
CA ILE A 96 10.79 1.32 -4.07
C ILE A 96 9.77 0.34 -3.46
N SER A 97 8.82 -0.13 -4.27
CA SER A 97 7.79 -1.09 -3.83
C SER A 97 8.38 -2.37 -3.26
N VAL A 98 9.37 -2.93 -3.96
CA VAL A 98 10.06 -4.15 -3.53
C VAL A 98 10.78 -3.91 -2.21
N GLY A 99 11.54 -2.82 -2.08
CA GLY A 99 12.27 -2.50 -0.86
C GLY A 99 11.34 -2.31 0.36
N ILE A 100 10.18 -1.68 0.15
CA ILE A 100 9.16 -1.50 1.21
C ILE A 100 8.60 -2.85 1.67
N LEU A 101 8.18 -3.69 0.73
CA LEU A 101 7.62 -5.00 1.03
C LEU A 101 8.66 -5.90 1.71
N GLU A 102 9.94 -5.81 1.33
CA GLU A 102 11.03 -6.53 1.99
C GLU A 102 11.26 -6.06 3.43
N LYS A 103 11.29 -4.74 3.68
CA LYS A 103 11.40 -4.18 5.04
C LYS A 103 10.23 -4.65 5.91
N ALA A 104 9.01 -4.54 5.41
CA ALA A 104 7.82 -4.95 6.14
C ALA A 104 7.76 -6.47 6.39
N LYS A 105 8.22 -7.28 5.43
CA LYS A 105 8.35 -8.73 5.60
C LYS A 105 9.37 -9.09 6.68
N SER A 106 10.51 -8.41 6.71
CA SER A 106 11.53 -8.59 7.76
C SER A 106 10.95 -8.30 9.15
N ILE A 107 10.19 -7.22 9.28
CA ILE A 107 9.49 -6.87 10.52
C ILE A 107 8.51 -7.99 10.90
N CYS A 108 7.63 -8.44 10.00
CA CYS A 108 6.64 -9.47 10.39
C CYS A 108 7.30 -10.82 10.75
N ASN A 109 8.40 -11.17 10.09
CA ASN A 109 9.17 -12.36 10.42
C ASN A 109 9.78 -12.29 11.83
N SER A 110 10.18 -11.11 12.32
CA SER A 110 10.70 -10.97 13.68
C SER A 110 9.61 -11.19 14.75
N TYR A 111 8.34 -11.01 14.40
CA TYR A 111 7.17 -11.31 15.24
C TYR A 111 6.59 -12.71 15.02
N GLY A 112 7.18 -13.53 14.13
CA GLY A 112 6.76 -14.90 13.84
C GLY A 112 5.46 -15.01 13.03
N ILE A 113 5.05 -13.96 12.30
CA ILE A 113 3.80 -13.92 11.55
C ILE A 113 4.03 -14.24 10.06
N CYS A 114 3.27 -15.19 9.52
CA CYS A 114 3.28 -15.53 8.10
C CYS A 114 2.45 -14.52 7.29
N LEU A 115 3.09 -13.92 6.28
CA LEU A 115 2.48 -12.90 5.41
C LEU A 115 2.15 -13.45 4.03
N ILE A 116 1.08 -12.92 3.44
CA ILE A 116 0.89 -12.92 1.98
C ILE A 116 1.17 -11.50 1.46
N LEU A 117 2.09 -11.38 0.52
CA LEU A 117 2.34 -10.14 -0.22
C LEU A 117 1.40 -10.10 -1.42
N SER A 118 0.60 -9.05 -1.54
CA SER A 118 -0.15 -8.81 -2.76
C SER A 118 0.73 -8.08 -3.77
N PRO A 119 0.96 -8.60 -4.99
CA PRO A 119 1.50 -7.79 -6.07
C PRO A 119 0.52 -6.64 -6.37
N THR A 120 1.08 -5.50 -6.78
CA THR A 120 0.35 -4.36 -7.36
C THR A 120 0.44 -4.42 -8.87
#